data_AF-A0AAX6P8K4-F1
#
_entry.id   AF-A0AAX6P8K4-F1
#
_cell.length_a   1.000
_cell.length_b   1.000
_cell.length_c   1.000
_cell.angle_alpha   90.00
_cell.angle_beta   90.00
_cell.angle_gamma   90.00
#
_symmetry.space_group_name_H-M   'P 1'
#
loop_
_entity.id
_entity.type
_entity.pdbx_description
1 polymer ?
#
loop_
_entity_poly.entity_id
_entity_poly.type
_entity_poly.pdbx_seq_one_letter_code
_entity_poly.pdbx_strand_id
1 'polypeptide(L)'
;MMTRPHMPQKTLLPSTSGTGNDKGLVSILRPEQSMCTWYLESAGGNPVQSVAIPLSYSERDPIPGGCNLEFDLDIDPNIYLEYNFFATTIKFAPANLGYARDAPPPPCDVGTGQESRWRLQYDVYQYFLPENDLAEDVLLQHLQRMAQVSQVKANAMKVVTLTANDKTSVSFSALPGQGVIYNVIVWDPLLNASAAYVPVHTYACRFEALEDSCASLGRVSTKVFFTLFALLGLFICFFGHRFWKTELFFIGFIFLGFFFYILITRLTLIKYDVRLILTAAAGSVGGVLLVALWWRFGTLGLCLLCTGLVLGFLSSAAAFFTPLGNLKVFRDDGVFWVTFSCVTVFIPVVFLGCLRILNILTCGVVGSYLVVLAVDSYKYTSLSYITLNVLRRALNTDFRRAFTNVPFQTNDFIILAVWGMLAVSGITLQIRRERGRPLFPPHPYKLWKQERERRVTNILDPSYHIPPLRERLYGRLTQIKELFQKEQPAGERTPLLL
;
A
#
# COMPACT_ATOMS: atom_id res chain seq x y z
N MET A 1 -50.57 -15.69 -30.84
CA MET A 1 -49.78 -16.45 -31.84
C MET A 1 -49.17 -15.43 -32.80
N MET A 2 -48.04 -14.83 -32.42
CA MET A 2 -47.22 -13.99 -33.28
C MET A 2 -45.81 -14.58 -33.21
N THR A 3 -45.37 -15.06 -34.36
CA THR A 3 -44.16 -15.81 -34.60
C THR A 3 -42.93 -14.96 -34.29
N ARG A 4 -42.06 -15.44 -33.40
CA ARG A 4 -40.67 -14.98 -33.33
C ARG A 4 -40.06 -15.19 -34.73
N PRO A 5 -39.43 -14.18 -35.35
CA PRO A 5 -38.64 -14.44 -36.53
C PRO A 5 -37.45 -15.32 -36.13
N HIS A 6 -37.36 -16.51 -36.73
CA HIS A 6 -36.18 -17.37 -36.68
C HIS A 6 -35.00 -16.57 -37.24
N MET A 7 -34.11 -16.08 -36.37
CA MET A 7 -32.76 -15.72 -36.80
C MET A 7 -32.02 -17.03 -37.15
N PRO A 8 -31.39 -17.12 -38.33
CA PRO A 8 -30.51 -18.24 -38.63
C PRO A 8 -29.35 -18.18 -37.64
N GLN A 9 -29.14 -19.27 -36.89
CA GLN A 9 -27.99 -19.46 -36.01
C GLN A 9 -26.74 -19.58 -36.89
N LYS A 10 -26.23 -18.43 -37.33
CA LYS A 10 -25.02 -18.31 -38.11
C LYS A 10 -23.89 -18.70 -37.16
N THR A 11 -23.24 -19.84 -37.43
CA THR A 11 -22.08 -20.30 -36.69
C THR A 11 -21.01 -19.22 -36.82
N LEU A 12 -20.89 -18.35 -35.81
CA LEU A 12 -19.84 -17.34 -35.74
C LEU A 12 -18.51 -18.11 -35.69
N LEU A 13 -17.62 -17.81 -36.63
CA LEU A 13 -16.28 -18.40 -36.61
C LEU A 13 -15.60 -17.98 -35.29
N PRO A 14 -14.97 -18.90 -34.54
CA PRO A 14 -14.37 -18.61 -33.24
C PRO A 14 -13.44 -17.40 -33.26
N SER A 15 -12.74 -17.17 -34.38
CA SER A 15 -11.75 -16.11 -34.56
C SER A 15 -12.31 -14.72 -34.84
N THR A 16 -13.65 -14.57 -34.91
CA THR A 16 -14.33 -13.31 -35.28
C THR A 16 -15.33 -12.81 -34.24
N SER A 17 -15.44 -13.50 -33.11
CA SER A 17 -16.34 -13.15 -32.01
C SER A 17 -15.59 -13.15 -30.69
N GLY A 18 -15.92 -12.22 -29.79
CA GLY A 18 -15.33 -12.15 -28.46
C GLY A 18 -16.39 -11.90 -27.39
N THR A 19 -16.21 -12.52 -26.23
CA THR A 19 -17.08 -12.36 -25.06
C THR A 19 -16.35 -11.62 -23.94
N GLY A 20 -16.95 -10.59 -23.36
CA GLY A 20 -16.39 -9.84 -22.23
C GLY A 20 -17.04 -8.47 -22.04
N ASN A 21 -16.59 -7.73 -21.02
CA ASN A 21 -17.16 -6.43 -20.64
C ASN A 21 -16.60 -5.28 -21.50
N ASP A 22 -15.28 -5.29 -21.73
CA ASP A 22 -14.57 -4.31 -22.54
C ASP A 22 -14.00 -5.01 -23.78
N LYS A 23 -14.83 -5.25 -24.80
CA LYS A 23 -14.42 -5.96 -26.03
C LYS A 23 -14.53 -5.08 -27.26
N GLY A 24 -13.53 -5.17 -28.12
CA GLY A 24 -13.53 -4.61 -29.46
C GLY A 24 -13.16 -5.64 -30.51
N LEU A 25 -13.58 -5.34 -31.73
CA LEU A 25 -13.35 -6.14 -32.92
C LEU A 25 -12.81 -5.22 -34.02
N VAL A 26 -11.90 -5.75 -34.84
CA VAL A 26 -11.40 -5.06 -36.03
C VAL A 26 -12.02 -5.70 -37.26
N SER A 27 -12.48 -4.87 -38.19
CA SER A 27 -12.97 -5.32 -39.49
C SER A 27 -12.29 -4.52 -40.59
N ILE A 28 -11.66 -5.22 -41.52
CA ILE A 28 -11.01 -4.62 -42.67
C ILE A 28 -12.04 -4.47 -43.78
N LEU A 29 -12.31 -3.22 -44.15
CA LEU A 29 -13.29 -2.89 -45.18
C LEU A 29 -12.72 -3.19 -46.57
N ARG A 30 -13.55 -3.73 -47.46
CA ARG A 30 -13.25 -3.81 -48.89
C ARG A 30 -13.21 -2.40 -49.51
N PRO A 31 -12.52 -2.17 -50.65
CA PRO A 31 -12.37 -0.84 -51.25
C PRO A 31 -13.67 -0.03 -51.33
N GLU A 32 -14.74 -0.63 -51.84
CA GLU A 32 -16.05 0.03 -52.02
C GLU A 32 -17.02 -0.18 -50.84
N GLN A 33 -16.58 -0.83 -49.76
CA GLN A 33 -17.44 -1.10 -48.62
C GLN A 33 -17.53 0.13 -47.71
N SER A 34 -18.75 0.63 -47.54
CA SER A 34 -19.10 1.77 -46.67
C SER A 34 -19.84 1.36 -45.40
N MET A 35 -20.33 0.13 -45.32
CA MET A 35 -21.10 -0.37 -44.18
C MET A 35 -20.47 -1.65 -43.60
N CYS A 36 -20.36 -1.70 -42.27
CA CYS A 36 -20.00 -2.89 -41.51
C CYS A 36 -21.05 -3.11 -40.42
N THR A 37 -21.41 -4.36 -40.16
CA THR A 37 -22.45 -4.73 -39.20
C THR A 37 -21.85 -5.62 -38.12
N TRP A 38 -21.97 -5.18 -36.87
CA TRP A 38 -21.65 -5.98 -35.69
C TRP A 38 -22.93 -6.35 -34.95
N TYR A 39 -22.89 -7.48 -34.27
CA TYR A 39 -23.99 -7.97 -33.44
C TYR A 39 -23.49 -8.05 -32.00
N LEU A 40 -24.31 -7.56 -31.08
CA LEU A 40 -24.07 -7.64 -29.64
C LEU A 40 -25.18 -8.49 -29.03
N GLU A 41 -24.79 -9.50 -28.27
CA GLU A 41 -25.70 -10.38 -27.55
C GLU A 41 -25.31 -10.39 -26.07
N SER A 42 -26.30 -10.28 -25.19
CA SER A 42 -26.11 -10.47 -23.75
C SER A 42 -26.35 -11.94 -23.41
N ALA A 43 -25.40 -12.58 -22.75
CA ALA A 43 -25.54 -13.95 -22.28
C ALA A 43 -26.52 -14.08 -21.08
N GLY A 44 -26.86 -12.97 -20.41
CA GLY A 44 -27.70 -12.94 -19.22
C GLY A 44 -29.10 -12.38 -19.46
N GLY A 45 -30.04 -12.73 -18.58
CA GLY A 45 -31.41 -12.21 -18.59
C GLY A 45 -31.59 -10.82 -17.95
N ASN A 46 -30.53 -10.26 -17.36
CA ASN A 46 -30.56 -8.94 -16.75
C ASN A 46 -30.38 -7.85 -17.82
N PRO A 47 -31.00 -6.67 -17.67
CA PRO A 47 -30.75 -5.53 -18.55
C PRO A 47 -29.28 -5.10 -18.44
N VAL A 48 -28.62 -4.95 -19.58
CA VAL A 48 -27.21 -4.50 -19.68
C VAL A 48 -27.18 -3.16 -20.39
N GLN A 49 -26.49 -2.18 -19.80
CA GLN A 49 -26.17 -0.94 -20.50
C GLN A 49 -24.94 -1.19 -21.40
N SER A 50 -25.08 -0.89 -22.69
CA SER A 50 -23.98 -1.05 -23.65
C SER A 50 -23.67 0.27 -24.33
N VAL A 51 -22.38 0.51 -24.57
CA VAL A 51 -21.86 1.65 -25.31
C VAL A 51 -20.99 1.11 -26.43
N ALA A 52 -21.37 1.42 -27.67
CA ALA A 52 -20.57 1.10 -28.85
C ALA A 52 -19.85 2.35 -29.34
N ILE A 53 -18.52 2.25 -29.53
CA ILE A 53 -17.69 3.36 -30.00
C ILE A 53 -17.09 2.96 -31.35
N PRO A 54 -17.65 3.41 -32.48
CA PRO A 54 -17.06 3.16 -33.78
C PRO A 54 -15.83 4.05 -33.98
N LEU A 55 -14.70 3.43 -34.32
CA LEU A 55 -13.46 4.12 -34.67
C LEU A 55 -13.05 3.73 -36.09
N SER A 56 -12.77 4.72 -36.93
CA SER A 56 -12.30 4.53 -38.30
C SER A 56 -10.81 4.82 -38.38
N TYR A 57 -10.06 3.91 -39.02
CA TYR A 57 -8.63 4.04 -39.24
C TYR A 57 -8.33 4.03 -40.74
N SER A 58 -7.25 4.71 -41.13
CA SER A 58 -6.73 4.75 -42.48
C SER A 58 -5.74 3.61 -42.75
N GLU A 59 -5.36 3.41 -44.01
CA GLU A 59 -4.32 2.44 -44.41
C GLU A 59 -2.94 2.73 -43.81
N ARG A 60 -2.70 3.95 -43.31
CA ARG A 60 -1.43 4.34 -42.69
C ARG A 60 -1.41 4.06 -41.20
N ASP A 61 -2.57 3.91 -40.59
CA ASP A 61 -2.67 3.69 -39.15
C ASP A 61 -2.28 2.25 -38.83
N PRO A 62 -1.43 2.03 -37.81
CA PRO A 62 -1.09 0.69 -37.35
C PRO A 62 -2.34 -0.05 -36.89
N ILE A 63 -2.35 -1.38 -37.01
CA ILE A 63 -3.49 -2.23 -36.65
C ILE A 63 -3.21 -2.88 -35.29
N PRO A 64 -3.88 -2.44 -34.20
CA PRO A 64 -3.74 -3.04 -32.87
C PRO A 64 -4.04 -4.53 -32.90
N GLY A 65 -3.13 -5.36 -32.38
CA GLY A 65 -3.32 -6.81 -32.34
C GLY A 65 -3.25 -7.53 -33.68
N GLY A 66 -2.84 -6.86 -34.77
CA GLY A 66 -2.74 -7.46 -36.10
C GLY A 66 -1.69 -8.57 -36.24
N CYS A 67 -0.90 -8.81 -35.21
CA CYS A 67 0.09 -9.88 -35.12
C CYS A 67 -0.18 -10.77 -33.89
N ASN A 68 -1.44 -11.14 -33.68
CA ASN A 68 -1.83 -12.01 -32.58
C ASN A 68 -1.45 -13.47 -32.85
N LEU A 69 -0.84 -14.12 -31.86
CA LEU A 69 -0.54 -15.56 -31.84
C LEU A 69 -1.01 -16.23 -30.54
N GLU A 70 -1.50 -15.46 -29.57
CA GLU A 70 -1.76 -15.91 -28.20
C GLU A 70 -3.25 -15.99 -27.86
N PHE A 71 -4.09 -15.16 -28.48
CA PHE A 71 -5.51 -15.04 -28.17
C PHE A 71 -6.42 -15.56 -29.28
N ASP A 72 -7.71 -15.70 -28.98
CA ASP A 72 -8.67 -16.38 -29.86
C ASP A 72 -9.02 -15.61 -31.15
N LEU A 73 -8.87 -14.28 -31.18
CA LEU A 73 -9.20 -13.44 -32.35
C LEU A 73 -8.04 -13.37 -33.35
N ASP A 74 -8.32 -13.42 -34.65
CA ASP A 74 -7.27 -13.29 -35.68
C ASP A 74 -6.54 -11.94 -35.58
N ILE A 75 -7.30 -10.86 -35.36
CA ILE A 75 -6.81 -9.53 -35.01
C ILE A 75 -7.39 -9.19 -33.64
N ASP A 76 -6.54 -9.14 -32.62
CA ASP A 76 -6.99 -8.92 -31.25
C ASP A 76 -6.60 -7.53 -30.69
N PRO A 77 -7.46 -6.51 -30.85
CA PRO A 77 -7.18 -5.16 -30.35
C PRO A 77 -7.38 -5.05 -28.83
N ASN A 78 -7.70 -6.14 -28.12
CA ASN A 78 -8.08 -6.09 -26.72
C ASN A 78 -6.88 -6.13 -25.78
N ILE A 79 -7.02 -5.43 -24.65
CA ILE A 79 -6.08 -5.52 -23.54
C ILE A 79 -6.64 -6.50 -22.53
N TYR A 80 -5.87 -7.53 -22.23
CA TYR A 80 -6.18 -8.52 -21.20
C TYR A 80 -5.63 -8.07 -19.86
N LEU A 81 -6.47 -8.12 -18.84
CA LEU A 81 -6.13 -7.65 -17.50
C LEU A 81 -6.21 -8.80 -16.50
N GLU A 82 -5.13 -9.00 -15.77
CA GLU A 82 -5.03 -9.91 -14.64
C GLU A 82 -4.64 -9.10 -13.40
N TYR A 83 -5.26 -9.35 -12.24
CA TYR A 83 -4.86 -8.70 -11.01
C TYR A 83 -4.81 -9.67 -9.84
N ASN A 84 -3.94 -9.35 -8.89
CA ASN A 84 -3.88 -9.98 -7.58
C ASN A 84 -3.72 -8.91 -6.50
N PHE A 85 -3.54 -9.33 -5.24
CA PHE A 85 -3.37 -8.40 -4.12
C PHE A 85 -2.17 -7.44 -4.24
N PHE A 86 -1.15 -7.83 -5.01
CA PHE A 86 0.10 -7.08 -5.15
C PHE A 86 0.11 -6.19 -6.40
N ALA A 87 -0.27 -6.75 -7.55
CA ALA A 87 -0.11 -6.10 -8.84
C ALA A 87 -1.26 -6.39 -9.80
N THR A 88 -1.51 -5.43 -10.68
CA THR A 88 -2.36 -5.52 -11.86
C THR A 88 -1.45 -5.59 -13.08
N THR A 89 -1.60 -6.62 -13.90
CA THR A 89 -0.82 -6.81 -15.12
C THR A 89 -1.73 -6.74 -16.33
N ILE A 90 -1.37 -5.91 -17.30
CA ILE A 90 -1.99 -5.89 -18.61
C ILE A 90 -1.13 -6.66 -19.62
N LYS A 91 -1.79 -7.32 -20.56
CA LYS A 91 -1.18 -8.04 -21.69
C LYS A 91 -1.96 -7.69 -22.96
N PHE A 92 -1.29 -7.59 -24.09
CA PHE A 92 -1.94 -7.31 -25.37
C PHE A 92 -1.15 -7.92 -26.51
N ALA A 93 -1.85 -8.22 -27.62
CA ALA A 93 -1.21 -8.76 -28.81
C ALA A 93 -0.40 -7.66 -29.53
N PRO A 94 0.77 -7.97 -30.12
CA PRO A 94 1.51 -7.02 -30.93
C PRO A 94 0.70 -6.50 -32.12
N ALA A 95 0.92 -5.24 -32.47
CA ALA A 95 0.31 -4.60 -33.62
C ALA A 95 1.02 -4.97 -34.93
N ASN A 96 0.32 -4.79 -36.05
CA ASN A 96 0.89 -4.85 -37.39
C ASN A 96 0.89 -3.46 -38.04
N LEU A 97 1.65 -3.30 -39.13
CA LEU A 97 1.62 -2.10 -39.95
C LEU A 97 0.25 -1.97 -40.63
N GLY A 98 -0.19 -0.73 -40.86
CA GLY A 98 -1.35 -0.45 -41.69
C GLY A 98 -1.09 -0.84 -43.15
N TYR A 99 -2.15 -1.23 -43.85
CA TYR A 99 -2.09 -1.57 -45.27
C TYR A 99 -3.37 -1.18 -46.00
N ALA A 100 -3.26 -1.01 -47.31
CA ALA A 100 -4.37 -0.64 -48.19
C ALA A 100 -5.45 -1.73 -48.24
N ARG A 101 -6.69 -1.34 -48.54
CA ARG A 101 -7.79 -2.29 -48.73
C ARG A 101 -7.45 -3.25 -49.89
N ASP A 102 -7.82 -4.53 -49.74
CA ASP A 102 -7.47 -5.65 -50.64
C ASP A 102 -5.97 -5.97 -50.80
N ALA A 103 -5.06 -5.26 -50.11
CA ALA A 103 -3.67 -5.68 -50.02
C ALA A 103 -3.51 -6.81 -48.99
N PRO A 104 -2.57 -7.76 -49.19
CA PRO A 104 -2.27 -8.77 -48.18
C PRO A 104 -1.66 -8.11 -46.93
N PRO A 105 -1.96 -8.60 -45.72
CA PRO A 105 -1.36 -8.08 -44.49
C PRO A 105 0.16 -8.22 -44.53
N PRO A 106 0.91 -7.19 -44.11
CA PRO A 106 2.36 -7.29 -43.94
C PRO A 106 2.71 -8.43 -42.99
N PRO A 107 3.79 -9.20 -43.25
CA PRO A 107 4.13 -10.31 -42.40
C PRO A 107 4.76 -9.84 -41.07
N CYS A 108 4.35 -10.45 -39.97
CA CYS A 108 4.68 -9.98 -38.62
C CYS A 108 6.17 -10.14 -38.24
N ASP A 109 6.80 -11.25 -38.63
CA ASP A 109 8.15 -11.63 -38.14
C ASP A 109 9.12 -12.01 -39.27
N VAL A 110 9.12 -11.25 -40.37
CA VAL A 110 10.00 -11.50 -41.53
C VAL A 110 11.27 -10.64 -41.52
N GLY A 111 11.40 -9.69 -40.58
CA GLY A 111 12.63 -8.92 -40.37
C GLY A 111 12.51 -7.87 -39.25
N THR A 112 13.62 -7.25 -38.88
CA THR A 112 13.72 -6.19 -37.85
C THR A 112 13.95 -4.78 -38.44
N GLY A 113 13.88 -4.66 -39.77
CA GLY A 113 14.10 -3.40 -40.50
C GLY A 113 12.92 -2.42 -40.43
N GLN A 114 13.05 -1.30 -41.14
CA GLN A 114 12.03 -0.24 -41.16
C GLN A 114 10.71 -0.67 -41.83
N GLU A 115 10.71 -1.69 -42.67
CA GLU A 115 9.50 -2.22 -43.33
C GLU A 115 8.76 -3.27 -42.48
N SER A 116 9.19 -3.49 -41.24
CA SER A 116 8.53 -4.45 -40.36
C SER A 116 7.87 -3.78 -39.15
N ARG A 117 6.96 -4.51 -38.50
CA ARG A 117 6.30 -4.07 -37.27
C ARG A 117 7.28 -3.71 -36.15
N TRP A 118 8.54 -4.13 -36.23
CA TRP A 118 9.55 -3.88 -35.21
C TRP A 118 9.85 -2.39 -35.02
N ARG A 119 9.50 -1.53 -35.98
CA ARG A 119 9.57 -0.07 -35.83
C ARG A 119 8.51 0.52 -34.90
N LEU A 120 7.40 -0.20 -34.68
CA LEU A 120 6.27 0.30 -33.90
C LEU A 120 6.64 0.45 -32.42
N GLN A 121 6.11 1.50 -31.81
CA GLN A 121 6.26 1.77 -30.39
C GLN A 121 4.90 1.73 -29.70
N TYR A 122 4.87 1.22 -28.48
CA TYR A 122 3.64 1.09 -27.70
C TYR A 122 3.71 1.99 -26.48
N ASP A 123 2.94 3.07 -26.51
CA ASP A 123 2.80 3.98 -25.40
C ASP A 123 1.67 3.49 -24.49
N VAL A 124 2.03 3.11 -23.26
CA VAL A 124 1.08 2.61 -22.26
C VAL A 124 0.62 3.78 -21.39
N TYR A 125 -0.69 3.95 -21.32
CA TYR A 125 -1.37 5.00 -20.57
C TYR A 125 -2.16 4.43 -19.40
N GLN A 126 -2.19 5.22 -18.33
CA GLN A 126 -2.97 4.94 -17.13
C GLN A 126 -3.86 6.16 -16.84
N TYR A 127 -5.14 5.90 -16.57
CA TYR A 127 -6.12 6.91 -16.20
C TYR A 127 -6.84 6.49 -14.92
N PHE A 128 -6.79 7.34 -13.90
CA PHE A 128 -7.46 7.09 -12.62
C PHE A 128 -8.88 7.67 -12.64
N LEU A 129 -9.86 6.85 -12.25
CA LEU A 129 -11.24 7.30 -12.02
C LEU A 129 -11.34 8.11 -10.72
N PRO A 130 -12.40 8.92 -10.54
CA PRO A 130 -12.66 9.59 -9.26
C PRO A 130 -12.67 8.59 -8.08
N GLU A 131 -12.00 8.96 -6.99
CA GLU A 131 -11.97 8.15 -5.76
C GLU A 131 -13.37 7.94 -5.19
N ASN A 132 -13.63 6.71 -4.71
CA ASN A 132 -14.90 6.33 -4.07
C ASN A 132 -16.14 6.45 -5.00
N ASP A 133 -15.93 6.52 -6.32
CA ASP A 133 -16.99 6.47 -7.32
C ASP A 133 -17.01 5.12 -8.03
N LEU A 134 -18.10 4.37 -7.80
CA LEU A 134 -18.35 3.06 -8.36
C LEU A 134 -19.54 3.07 -9.35
N ALA A 135 -20.00 4.26 -9.75
CA ALA A 135 -21.17 4.40 -10.61
C ALA A 135 -20.85 3.99 -12.07
N GLU A 136 -21.76 3.21 -12.67
CA GLU A 136 -21.58 2.65 -14.02
C GLU A 136 -21.56 3.73 -15.11
N ASP A 137 -22.36 4.78 -14.97
CA ASP A 137 -22.44 5.90 -15.91
C ASP A 137 -21.14 6.71 -15.95
N VAL A 138 -20.55 6.96 -14.78
CA VAL A 138 -19.25 7.62 -14.65
C VAL A 138 -18.15 6.77 -15.30
N LEU A 139 -18.14 5.46 -15.03
CA LEU A 139 -17.21 4.52 -15.68
C LEU A 139 -17.33 4.56 -17.20
N LEU A 140 -18.54 4.43 -17.74
CA LEU A 140 -18.79 4.43 -19.19
C LEU A 140 -18.37 5.75 -19.84
N GLN A 141 -18.64 6.90 -19.19
CA GLN A 141 -18.20 8.20 -19.68
C GLN A 141 -16.67 8.30 -19.77
N HIS A 142 -15.95 7.79 -18.76
CA HIS A 142 -14.49 7.81 -18.76
C HIS A 142 -13.88 6.79 -19.73
N LEU A 143 -14.50 5.61 -19.91
CA LEU A 143 -14.11 4.65 -20.94
C LEU A 143 -14.24 5.23 -22.35
N GLN A 144 -15.32 5.99 -22.63
CA GLN A 144 -15.48 6.69 -23.90
C GLN A 144 -14.33 7.68 -24.17
N ARG A 145 -13.92 8.45 -23.15
CA ARG A 145 -12.75 9.35 -23.27
C ARG A 145 -11.46 8.58 -23.49
N MET A 146 -11.35 7.38 -22.94
CA MET A 146 -10.16 6.54 -23.08
C MET A 146 -10.14 5.70 -24.36
N ALA A 147 -11.11 5.82 -25.27
CA ALA A 147 -11.12 5.08 -26.54
C ALA A 147 -10.37 5.80 -27.68
N GLN A 148 -10.37 7.14 -27.71
CA GLN A 148 -9.77 7.92 -28.79
C GLN A 148 -8.33 8.35 -28.46
N VAL A 149 -7.42 8.19 -29.42
CA VAL A 149 -5.98 8.54 -29.27
C VAL A 149 -5.77 9.97 -28.74
N SER A 150 -6.48 10.96 -29.29
CA SER A 150 -6.34 12.37 -28.88
C SER A 150 -6.77 12.59 -27.42
N GLN A 151 -7.88 11.99 -27.03
CA GLN A 151 -8.43 12.10 -25.67
C GLN A 151 -7.57 11.35 -24.65
N VAL A 152 -7.01 10.20 -25.01
CA VAL A 152 -6.07 9.46 -24.15
C VAL A 152 -4.81 10.29 -23.92
N LYS A 153 -4.20 10.84 -24.98
CA LYS A 153 -3.00 11.69 -24.87
C LYS A 153 -3.24 12.97 -24.06
N ALA A 154 -4.45 13.51 -24.09
CA ALA A 154 -4.80 14.74 -23.38
C ALA A 154 -5.11 14.53 -21.89
N ASN A 155 -5.71 13.39 -21.53
CA ASN A 155 -6.27 13.19 -20.19
C ASN A 155 -5.53 12.12 -19.36
N ALA A 156 -4.82 11.19 -19.98
CA ALA A 156 -4.17 10.08 -19.30
C ALA A 156 -2.66 10.29 -19.13
N MET A 157 -2.09 9.65 -18.12
CA MET A 157 -0.65 9.68 -17.87
C MET A 157 0.04 8.61 -18.72
N LYS A 158 0.99 9.02 -19.56
CA LYS A 158 1.90 8.10 -20.24
C LYS A 158 2.88 7.51 -19.22
N VAL A 159 2.84 6.20 -19.03
CA VAL A 159 3.65 5.49 -18.02
C VAL A 159 4.96 4.97 -18.62
N VAL A 160 4.90 4.35 -19.80
CA VAL A 160 6.06 3.76 -20.45
C VAL A 160 5.87 3.66 -21.95
N THR A 161 6.96 3.75 -22.70
CA THR A 161 7.00 3.35 -24.12
C THR A 161 7.70 2.01 -24.23
N LEU A 162 7.03 1.03 -24.80
CA LEU A 162 7.58 -0.27 -25.11
C LEU A 162 8.02 -0.31 -26.57
N THR A 163 9.16 -0.95 -26.80
CA THR A 163 9.69 -1.23 -28.13
C THR A 163 9.45 -2.68 -28.51
N ALA A 164 9.77 -3.08 -29.73
CA ALA A 164 9.62 -4.46 -30.17
C ALA A 164 10.50 -5.48 -29.40
N ASN A 165 11.54 -5.01 -28.70
CA ASN A 165 12.36 -5.85 -27.81
C ASN A 165 11.72 -6.08 -26.43
N ASP A 166 10.73 -5.27 -26.08
CA ASP A 166 10.03 -5.37 -24.80
C ASP A 166 8.85 -6.33 -24.94
N LYS A 167 8.51 -7.00 -23.84
CA LYS A 167 7.28 -7.81 -23.79
C LYS A 167 6.06 -6.89 -23.83
N THR A 168 5.01 -7.28 -24.54
CA THR A 168 3.70 -6.60 -24.57
C THR A 168 2.90 -6.85 -23.29
N SER A 169 3.58 -6.73 -22.14
CA SER A 169 3.00 -6.89 -20.81
C SER A 169 3.59 -5.89 -19.84
N VAL A 170 2.73 -5.23 -19.08
CA VAL A 170 3.11 -4.21 -18.09
C VAL A 170 2.37 -4.46 -16.79
N SER A 171 3.12 -4.38 -15.69
CA SER A 171 2.56 -4.53 -14.34
C SER A 171 2.50 -3.17 -13.62
N PHE A 172 1.47 -3.00 -12.81
CA PHE A 172 1.17 -1.83 -11.98
C PHE A 172 0.87 -2.29 -10.56
N SER A 173 1.08 -1.43 -9.57
CA SER A 173 0.66 -1.70 -8.19
C SER A 173 -0.87 -1.82 -8.13
N ALA A 174 -1.39 -2.88 -7.51
CA ALA A 174 -2.83 -3.06 -7.40
C ALA A 174 -3.43 -2.06 -6.39
N LEU A 175 -4.51 -1.37 -6.75
CA LEU A 175 -5.18 -0.39 -5.89
C LEU A 175 -6.63 -0.84 -5.65
N PRO A 176 -6.89 -1.73 -4.66
CA PRO A 176 -8.22 -2.30 -4.47
C PRO A 176 -9.25 -1.21 -4.18
N GLY A 177 -10.32 -1.16 -4.97
CA GLY A 177 -11.44 -0.19 -4.97
C GLY A 177 -11.14 1.20 -5.51
N GLN A 178 -9.92 1.44 -6.01
CA GLN A 178 -9.64 2.58 -6.87
C GLN A 178 -9.83 2.17 -8.33
N GLY A 179 -10.70 2.89 -9.05
CA GLY A 179 -10.93 2.63 -10.46
C GLY A 179 -9.76 3.09 -11.33
N VAL A 180 -9.30 2.22 -12.23
CA VAL A 180 -8.21 2.51 -13.17
C VAL A 180 -8.58 2.01 -14.55
N ILE A 181 -8.38 2.84 -15.57
CA ILE A 181 -8.49 2.49 -16.98
C ILE A 181 -7.09 2.47 -17.59
N TYR A 182 -6.76 1.37 -18.26
CA TYR A 182 -5.53 1.21 -19.02
C TYR A 182 -5.82 1.30 -20.51
N ASN A 183 -4.96 1.98 -21.24
CA ASN A 183 -4.96 1.94 -22.69
C ASN A 183 -3.52 1.88 -23.24
N VAL A 184 -3.37 1.33 -24.42
CA VAL A 184 -2.12 1.27 -25.16
C VAL A 184 -2.33 1.98 -26.50
N ILE A 185 -1.45 2.91 -26.84
CA ILE A 185 -1.44 3.55 -28.15
C ILE A 185 -0.24 3.00 -28.90
N VAL A 186 -0.48 2.35 -30.03
CA VAL A 186 0.58 2.01 -30.97
C VAL A 186 0.87 3.23 -31.85
N TRP A 187 2.14 3.59 -31.95
CA TRP A 187 2.61 4.71 -32.76
C TRP A 187 3.63 4.23 -33.79
N ASP A 188 3.43 4.67 -35.03
CA ASP A 188 4.36 4.48 -36.13
C ASP A 188 5.25 5.73 -36.27
N PRO A 189 6.54 5.65 -35.96
CA PRO A 189 7.45 6.79 -36.05
C PRO A 189 7.73 7.24 -37.49
N LEU A 190 7.55 6.36 -38.49
CA LEU A 190 7.82 6.70 -39.89
C LEU A 190 6.65 7.45 -40.52
N LEU A 191 5.43 6.93 -40.32
CA LEU A 191 4.21 7.49 -40.89
C LEU A 191 3.56 8.57 -40.01
N ASN A 192 4.07 8.73 -38.78
CA ASN A 192 3.51 9.58 -37.73
C ASN A 192 2.00 9.33 -37.50
N ALA A 193 1.62 8.05 -37.58
CA ALA A 193 0.26 7.57 -37.43
C ALA A 193 0.12 6.79 -36.13
N SER A 194 -1.08 6.73 -35.55
CA SER A 194 -1.27 6.03 -34.29
C SER A 194 -2.69 5.50 -34.13
N ALA A 195 -2.79 4.32 -33.53
CA ALA A 195 -4.06 3.69 -33.21
C ALA A 195 -4.09 3.29 -31.74
N ALA A 196 -5.30 3.30 -31.15
CA ALA A 196 -5.52 2.89 -29.78
C ALA A 196 -6.00 1.45 -29.72
N TYR A 197 -5.49 0.70 -28.74
CA TYR A 197 -6.09 -0.56 -28.31
C TYR A 197 -7.43 -0.29 -27.60
N VAL A 198 -8.22 -1.33 -27.41
CA VAL A 198 -9.47 -1.25 -26.64
C VAL A 198 -9.11 -1.01 -25.17
N PRO A 199 -9.60 0.07 -24.54
CA PRO A 199 -9.32 0.34 -23.14
C PRO A 199 -9.93 -0.74 -22.25
N VAL A 200 -9.23 -1.08 -21.17
CA VAL A 200 -9.70 -2.03 -20.15
C VAL A 200 -9.72 -1.37 -18.79
N HIS A 201 -10.73 -1.67 -17.97
CA HIS A 201 -10.84 -1.12 -16.62
C HIS A 201 -10.70 -2.18 -15.52
N THR A 202 -10.33 -1.73 -14.32
CA THR A 202 -10.41 -2.55 -13.12
C THR A 202 -10.50 -1.68 -11.87
N TYR A 203 -11.13 -2.22 -10.83
CA TYR A 203 -11.05 -1.72 -9.46
C TYR A 203 -10.14 -2.61 -8.58
N ALA A 204 -9.46 -3.62 -9.14
CA ALA A 204 -8.64 -4.59 -8.40
C ALA A 204 -9.36 -5.26 -7.20
N CYS A 205 -10.68 -5.38 -7.28
CA CYS A 205 -11.56 -6.01 -6.30
C CYS A 205 -12.80 -6.57 -7.00
N ARG A 206 -13.61 -7.34 -6.26
CA ARG A 206 -14.88 -7.89 -6.74
C ARG A 206 -16.05 -7.12 -6.11
N PHE A 207 -17.09 -6.82 -6.90
CA PHE A 207 -18.28 -6.13 -6.39
C PHE A 207 -19.18 -7.06 -5.55
N GLU A 208 -19.32 -8.32 -5.96
CA GLU A 208 -20.24 -9.31 -5.37
C GLU A 208 -19.67 -10.10 -4.18
N ALA A 209 -18.47 -9.76 -3.70
CA ALA A 209 -17.87 -10.50 -2.59
C ALA A 209 -18.53 -10.15 -1.25
N LEU A 210 -18.86 -11.17 -0.44
CA LEU A 210 -19.41 -10.99 0.93
C LEU A 210 -18.39 -10.32 1.89
N GLU A 211 -17.10 -10.59 1.69
CA GLU A 211 -15.97 -9.98 2.40
C GLU A 211 -14.97 -9.42 1.39
N ASP A 212 -14.37 -8.25 1.69
CA ASP A 212 -13.42 -7.53 0.81
C ASP A 212 -14.02 -7.12 -0.56
N SER A 213 -15.29 -6.68 -0.58
CA SER A 213 -15.90 -6.08 -1.77
C SER A 213 -15.31 -4.71 -2.10
N CYS A 214 -15.46 -4.27 -3.34
CA CYS A 214 -15.10 -2.90 -3.73
C CYS A 214 -15.80 -1.80 -2.91
N ALA A 215 -16.99 -2.10 -2.37
CA ALA A 215 -17.74 -1.18 -1.51
C ALA A 215 -17.25 -1.19 -0.05
N SER A 216 -16.59 -2.27 0.39
CA SER A 216 -16.06 -2.39 1.74
C SER A 216 -14.58 -2.04 1.79
N LEU A 217 -14.27 -0.78 2.09
CA LEU A 217 -12.91 -0.31 2.36
C LEU A 217 -12.30 -1.05 3.56
N GLY A 218 -11.46 -2.05 3.29
CA GLY A 218 -10.66 -2.75 4.27
C GLY A 218 -11.43 -3.57 5.32
N ARG A 219 -10.71 -4.49 5.96
CA ARG A 219 -11.25 -5.35 7.02
C ARG A 219 -11.46 -4.59 8.32
N VAL A 220 -12.45 -5.00 9.10
CA VAL A 220 -12.75 -4.43 10.43
C VAL A 220 -11.53 -4.55 11.36
N SER A 221 -10.80 -5.66 11.31
CA SER A 221 -9.58 -5.87 12.08
C SER A 221 -8.51 -4.81 11.80
N THR A 222 -8.33 -4.44 10.53
CA THR A 222 -7.40 -3.38 10.09
C THR A 222 -7.82 -2.01 10.61
N LYS A 223 -9.13 -1.69 10.54
CA LYS A 223 -9.70 -0.45 11.07
C LYS A 223 -9.45 -0.31 12.57
N VAL A 224 -9.78 -1.35 13.34
CA VAL A 224 -9.56 -1.36 14.80
C VAL A 224 -8.07 -1.25 15.14
N PHE A 225 -7.21 -1.96 14.42
CA PHE A 225 -5.76 -1.91 14.64
C PHE A 225 -5.21 -0.50 14.39
N PHE A 226 -5.44 0.08 13.21
CA PHE A 226 -4.87 1.38 12.88
C PHE A 226 -5.48 2.53 13.67
N THR A 227 -6.75 2.46 14.09
CA THR A 227 -7.33 3.49 14.97
C THR A 227 -6.67 3.53 16.34
N LEU A 228 -6.51 2.37 17.00
CA LEU A 228 -5.77 2.29 18.26
C LEU A 228 -4.33 2.78 18.10
N PHE A 229 -3.70 2.40 16.99
CA PHE A 229 -2.34 2.83 16.67
C PHE A 229 -2.25 4.33 16.40
N ALA A 230 -3.24 4.94 15.75
CA ALA A 230 -3.29 6.38 15.51
C ALA A 230 -3.50 7.18 16.79
N LEU A 231 -4.32 6.69 17.74
CA LEU A 231 -4.45 7.33 19.06
C LEU A 231 -3.11 7.35 19.80
N LEU A 232 -2.39 6.22 19.79
CA LEU A 232 -1.05 6.13 20.36
C LEU A 232 -0.04 7.00 19.59
N GLY A 233 -0.11 7.00 18.26
CA GLY A 233 0.73 7.82 17.39
C GLY A 233 0.53 9.32 17.62
N LEU A 234 -0.71 9.77 17.80
CA LEU A 234 -1.04 11.16 18.12
C LEU A 234 -0.50 11.55 19.50
N PHE A 235 -0.64 10.67 20.51
CA PHE A 235 -0.02 10.89 21.82
C PHE A 235 1.50 11.05 21.71
N ILE A 236 2.16 10.21 20.93
CA ILE A 236 3.62 10.26 20.72
C ILE A 236 4.03 11.49 19.89
N CYS A 237 3.21 11.90 18.93
CA CYS A 237 3.42 13.09 18.11
C CYS A 237 3.53 14.37 18.96
N PHE A 238 2.78 14.49 20.06
CA PHE A 238 2.81 15.68 20.92
C PHE A 238 3.63 15.50 22.20
N PHE A 239 3.73 14.27 22.73
CA PHE A 239 4.30 14.01 24.06
C PHE A 239 5.38 12.93 24.09
N GLY A 240 5.77 12.36 22.94
CA GLY A 240 6.67 11.22 22.84
C GLY A 240 8.00 11.41 23.58
N HIS A 241 8.74 12.49 23.26
CA HIS A 241 10.03 12.76 23.89
C HIS A 241 9.94 12.92 25.42
N ARG A 242 8.84 13.49 25.92
CA ARG A 242 8.61 13.62 27.38
C ARG A 242 8.37 12.27 28.03
N PHE A 243 7.59 11.41 27.38
CA PHE A 243 7.28 10.07 27.85
C PHE A 243 8.17 9.02 27.17
N TRP A 244 9.49 9.17 27.36
CA TRP A 244 10.53 8.33 26.75
C TRP A 244 10.26 6.83 26.78
N LYS A 245 9.74 6.28 27.90
CA LYS A 245 9.42 4.85 28.01
C LYS A 245 8.33 4.42 27.02
N THR A 246 7.30 5.25 26.84
CA THR A 246 6.19 4.97 25.90
C THR A 246 6.65 5.08 24.46
N GLU A 247 7.53 6.04 24.17
CA GLU A 247 8.15 6.19 22.86
C GLU A 247 9.00 4.96 22.50
N LEU A 248 9.89 4.53 23.40
CA LEU A 248 10.71 3.34 23.18
C LEU A 248 9.86 2.09 22.95
N PHE A 249 8.78 1.92 23.72
CA PHE A 249 7.86 0.81 23.51
C PHE A 249 7.26 0.85 22.09
N PHE A 250 6.82 2.03 21.64
CA PHE A 250 6.22 2.21 20.34
C PHE A 250 7.19 2.03 19.16
N ILE A 251 8.39 2.59 19.25
CA ILE A 251 9.44 2.40 18.23
C ILE A 251 9.85 0.93 18.16
N GLY A 252 10.03 0.26 19.31
CA GLY A 252 10.30 -1.17 19.38
C GLY A 252 9.17 -2.01 18.79
N PHE A 253 7.91 -1.59 18.99
CA PHE A 253 6.75 -2.23 18.39
C PHE A 253 6.75 -2.12 16.87
N ILE A 254 6.95 -0.91 16.31
CA ILE A 254 7.01 -0.71 14.87
C ILE A 254 8.15 -1.52 14.26
N PHE A 255 9.34 -1.42 14.85
CA PHE A 255 10.53 -2.08 14.32
C PHE A 255 10.35 -3.59 14.29
N LEU A 256 10.07 -4.23 15.44
CA LEU A 256 9.95 -5.69 15.49
C LEU A 256 8.68 -6.18 14.80
N GLY A 257 7.58 -5.46 14.93
CA GLY A 257 6.31 -5.78 14.26
C GLY A 257 6.45 -5.80 12.74
N PHE A 258 7.16 -4.83 12.14
CA PHE A 258 7.37 -4.80 10.69
C PHE A 258 8.16 -6.01 10.19
N PHE A 259 9.30 -6.34 10.83
CA PHE A 259 10.10 -7.51 10.43
C PHE A 259 9.34 -8.81 10.62
N PHE A 260 8.64 -8.98 11.75
CA PHE A 260 7.85 -10.20 11.99
C PHE A 260 6.66 -10.31 11.04
N TYR A 261 6.01 -9.20 10.67
CA TYR A 261 4.94 -9.23 9.67
C TYR A 261 5.45 -9.78 8.33
N ILE A 262 6.63 -9.33 7.89
CA ILE A 262 7.27 -9.83 6.66
C ILE A 262 7.59 -11.32 6.82
N LEU A 263 8.23 -11.71 7.93
CA LEU A 263 8.63 -13.09 8.19
C LEU A 263 7.42 -14.04 8.22
N ILE A 264 6.37 -13.69 8.97
CA ILE A 264 5.14 -14.48 9.08
C ILE A 264 4.48 -14.60 7.72
N THR A 265 4.37 -13.50 6.96
CA THR A 265 3.74 -13.52 5.63
C THR A 265 4.51 -14.37 4.63
N ARG A 266 5.84 -14.36 4.69
CA ARG A 266 6.69 -15.11 3.75
C ARG A 266 6.77 -16.60 4.10
N LEU A 267 6.70 -16.95 5.38
CA LEU A 267 6.88 -18.33 5.86
C LEU A 267 5.57 -19.08 6.11
N THR A 268 4.43 -18.38 6.23
CA THR A 268 3.17 -19.02 6.63
C THR A 268 1.99 -18.57 5.78
N LEU A 269 1.04 -19.49 5.56
CA LEU A 269 -0.21 -19.25 4.82
C LEU A 269 -1.39 -18.97 5.77
N ILE A 270 -1.13 -18.22 6.84
CA ILE A 270 -2.11 -17.94 7.89
C ILE A 270 -3.07 -16.84 7.45
N LYS A 271 -4.35 -16.92 7.88
CA LYS A 271 -5.36 -15.89 7.64
C LYS A 271 -4.90 -14.51 8.14
N TYR A 272 -5.33 -13.46 7.43
CA TYR A 272 -4.94 -12.07 7.69
C TYR A 272 -5.11 -11.66 9.16
N ASP A 273 -6.25 -11.96 9.78
CA ASP A 273 -6.57 -11.49 11.14
C ASP A 273 -5.63 -12.12 12.18
N VAL A 274 -5.34 -13.42 12.03
CA VAL A 274 -4.40 -14.13 12.90
C VAL A 274 -2.98 -13.60 12.71
N ARG A 275 -2.59 -13.31 11.46
CA ARG A 275 -1.30 -12.67 11.17
C ARG A 275 -1.20 -11.28 11.83
N LEU A 276 -2.26 -10.49 11.81
CA LEU A 276 -2.29 -9.17 12.44
C LEU A 276 -2.11 -9.28 13.97
N ILE A 277 -2.80 -10.24 14.60
CA ILE A 277 -2.66 -10.52 16.05
C ILE A 277 -1.23 -10.95 16.39
N LEU A 278 -0.65 -11.88 15.62
CA LEU A 278 0.71 -12.36 15.85
C LEU A 278 1.75 -11.24 15.67
N THR A 279 1.53 -10.37 14.70
CA THR A 279 2.35 -9.17 14.47
C THR A 279 2.26 -8.22 15.66
N ALA A 280 1.05 -7.98 16.19
CA ALA A 280 0.87 -7.13 17.37
C ALA A 280 1.52 -7.71 18.63
N ALA A 281 1.47 -9.04 18.80
CA ALA A 281 2.15 -9.73 19.89
C ALA A 281 3.69 -9.60 19.76
N ALA A 282 4.24 -9.87 18.57
CA ALA A 282 5.66 -9.72 18.30
C ALA A 282 6.13 -8.26 18.49
N GLY A 283 5.37 -7.28 17.99
CA GLY A 283 5.63 -5.86 18.22
C GLY A 283 5.64 -5.52 19.72
N SER A 284 4.67 -6.02 20.49
CA SER A 284 4.61 -5.77 21.94
C SER A 284 5.85 -6.32 22.65
N VAL A 285 6.31 -7.51 22.27
CA VAL A 285 7.58 -8.08 22.77
C VAL A 285 8.75 -7.18 22.40
N GLY A 286 8.81 -6.67 21.17
CA GLY A 286 9.85 -5.75 20.71
C GLY A 286 9.90 -4.44 21.49
N GLY A 287 8.73 -3.87 21.78
CA GLY A 287 8.59 -2.69 22.62
C GLY A 287 9.09 -2.93 24.05
N VAL A 288 8.70 -4.04 24.67
CA VAL A 288 9.18 -4.42 26.01
C VAL A 288 10.68 -4.65 26.02
N LEU A 289 11.22 -5.34 25.01
CA LEU A 289 12.65 -5.59 24.88
C LEU A 289 13.45 -4.30 24.76
N LEU A 290 13.02 -3.35 23.92
CA LEU A 290 13.73 -2.09 23.75
C LEU A 290 13.71 -1.24 25.04
N VAL A 291 12.58 -1.19 25.73
CA VAL A 291 12.47 -0.53 27.05
C VAL A 291 13.34 -1.22 28.09
N ALA A 292 13.37 -2.56 28.11
CA ALA A 292 14.18 -3.33 29.05
C ALA A 292 15.69 -3.14 28.80
N LEU A 293 16.12 -3.11 27.54
CA LEU A 293 17.50 -2.84 27.14
C LEU A 293 17.93 -1.44 27.58
N TRP A 294 17.10 -0.43 27.32
CA TRP A 294 17.36 0.93 27.81
C TRP A 294 17.40 0.97 29.34
N TRP A 295 16.45 0.31 30.01
CA TRP A 295 16.36 0.34 31.46
C TRP A 295 17.58 -0.31 32.12
N ARG A 296 18.03 -1.45 31.58
CA ARG A 296 19.14 -2.26 32.11
C ARG A 296 20.51 -1.66 31.80
N PHE A 297 20.75 -1.26 30.57
CA PHE A 297 22.08 -0.85 30.10
C PHE A 297 22.25 0.67 29.95
N GLY A 298 21.15 1.43 29.92
CA GLY A 298 21.20 2.87 29.67
C GLY A 298 21.74 3.24 28.29
N THR A 299 21.80 2.29 27.35
CA THR A 299 22.40 2.47 26.03
C THR A 299 21.50 3.32 25.14
N LEU A 300 21.73 4.64 25.17
CA LEU A 300 21.02 5.61 24.33
C LEU A 300 21.27 5.40 22.83
N GLY A 301 22.52 5.06 22.45
CA GLY A 301 22.90 4.92 21.05
C GLY A 301 22.08 3.88 20.28
N LEU A 302 21.91 2.68 20.84
CA LEU A 302 21.12 1.60 20.20
C LEU A 302 19.64 1.99 20.06
N CYS A 303 19.07 2.60 21.10
CA CYS A 303 17.67 3.03 21.08
C CYS A 303 17.42 4.08 20.01
N LEU A 304 18.30 5.07 19.93
CA LEU A 304 18.19 6.17 18.98
C LEU A 304 18.55 5.75 17.56
N LEU A 305 19.39 4.72 17.40
CA LEU A 305 19.59 4.07 16.10
C LEU A 305 18.27 3.45 15.62
N CYS A 306 17.57 2.69 16.45
CA CYS A 306 16.24 2.15 16.09
C CYS A 306 15.25 3.28 15.74
N THR A 307 15.18 4.33 16.57
CA THR A 307 14.32 5.50 16.31
C THR A 307 14.67 6.19 14.98
N GLY A 308 15.95 6.37 14.70
CA GLY A 308 16.43 6.98 13.46
C GLY A 308 16.20 6.11 12.24
N LEU A 309 16.32 4.78 12.37
CA LEU A 309 16.01 3.84 11.28
C LEU A 309 14.53 3.85 10.92
N VAL A 310 13.62 4.02 11.88
CA VAL A 310 12.17 4.13 11.57
C VAL A 310 11.87 5.40 10.78
N LEU A 311 12.44 6.55 11.18
CA LEU A 311 12.32 7.79 10.40
C LEU A 311 13.02 7.67 9.04
N GLY A 312 14.17 7.01 9.02
CA GLY A 312 14.94 6.67 7.84
C GLY A 312 14.12 5.88 6.83
N PHE A 313 13.45 4.83 7.31
CA PHE A 313 12.58 3.98 6.52
C PHE A 313 11.43 4.78 5.91
N LEU A 314 10.73 5.59 6.72
CA LEU A 314 9.61 6.40 6.23
C LEU A 314 10.07 7.43 5.19
N SER A 315 11.22 8.06 5.41
CA SER A 315 11.78 9.05 4.48
C SER A 315 12.24 8.41 3.17
N SER A 316 12.87 7.23 3.23
CA SER A 316 13.25 6.45 2.07
C SER A 316 12.00 6.00 1.29
N ALA A 317 10.99 5.47 1.99
CA ALA A 317 9.72 5.09 1.41
C ALA A 317 9.04 6.27 0.70
N ALA A 318 9.04 7.47 1.32
CA ALA A 318 8.50 8.68 0.71
C ALA A 318 9.29 9.12 -0.53
N ALA A 319 10.63 9.00 -0.53
CA ALA A 319 11.45 9.30 -1.70
C ALA A 319 11.15 8.37 -2.88
N PHE A 320 11.04 7.06 -2.63
CA PHE A 320 10.70 6.06 -3.65
C PHE A 320 9.23 6.05 -4.07
N PHE A 321 8.35 6.69 -3.30
CA PHE A 321 6.95 6.90 -3.69
C PHE A 321 6.80 7.97 -4.78
N THR A 322 7.78 8.87 -4.92
CA THR A 322 7.82 9.84 -6.03
C THR A 322 8.18 9.16 -7.36
N PRO A 323 8.09 9.86 -8.51
CA PRO A 323 8.49 9.31 -9.81
C PRO A 323 9.93 8.74 -9.86
N LEU A 324 10.78 9.11 -8.90
CA LEU A 324 12.11 8.51 -8.72
C LEU A 324 12.05 6.98 -8.59
N GLY A 325 11.04 6.42 -7.91
CA GLY A 325 10.94 4.97 -7.71
C GLY A 325 10.60 4.18 -8.97
N ASN A 326 10.05 4.82 -10.00
CA ASN A 326 9.67 4.19 -11.26
C ASN A 326 10.80 4.15 -12.30
N LEU A 327 11.99 4.66 -11.98
CA LEU A 327 13.14 4.63 -12.89
C LEU A 327 13.55 3.18 -13.18
N LYS A 328 13.94 2.92 -14.43
CA LYS A 328 14.33 1.57 -14.91
C LYS A 328 15.44 0.93 -14.05
N VAL A 329 16.34 1.75 -13.50
CA VAL A 329 17.45 1.32 -12.63
C VAL A 329 16.96 0.63 -11.36
N PHE A 330 15.84 1.08 -10.78
CA PHE A 330 15.28 0.53 -9.54
C PHE A 330 14.39 -0.69 -9.73
N ARG A 331 14.25 -1.19 -10.97
CA ARG A 331 13.64 -2.50 -11.23
C ARG A 331 14.54 -3.66 -10.82
N ASP A 332 15.84 -3.41 -10.68
CA ASP A 332 16.76 -4.36 -10.05
C ASP A 332 16.62 -4.30 -8.53
N ASP A 333 16.40 -5.45 -7.90
CA ASP A 333 16.21 -5.53 -6.45
C ASP A 333 17.49 -5.25 -5.67
N GLY A 334 18.66 -5.64 -6.19
CA GLY A 334 19.93 -5.35 -5.55
C GLY A 334 20.16 -3.85 -5.48
N VAL A 335 19.98 -3.15 -6.60
CA VAL A 335 20.15 -1.69 -6.65
C VAL A 335 19.11 -0.99 -5.76
N PHE A 336 17.84 -1.41 -5.82
CA PHE A 336 16.78 -0.83 -5.00
C PHE A 336 17.04 -1.01 -3.50
N TRP A 337 17.27 -2.23 -3.02
CA TRP A 337 17.42 -2.48 -1.58
C TRP A 337 18.70 -1.85 -1.01
N VAL A 338 19.80 -1.81 -1.78
CA VAL A 338 21.02 -1.13 -1.37
C VAL A 338 20.77 0.38 -1.25
N THR A 339 20.21 1.02 -2.29
CA THR A 339 19.93 2.47 -2.25
C THR A 339 18.91 2.83 -1.17
N PHE A 340 17.83 2.05 -1.04
CA PHE A 340 16.84 2.20 0.02
C PHE A 340 17.47 2.10 1.43
N SER A 341 18.37 1.13 1.63
CA SER A 341 19.07 0.95 2.91
C SER A 341 20.05 2.08 3.19
N CYS A 342 20.79 2.55 2.18
CA CYS A 342 21.70 3.68 2.30
C CYS A 342 20.95 4.95 2.76
N VAL A 343 19.82 5.28 2.13
CA VAL A 343 18.98 6.43 2.53
C VAL A 343 18.44 6.24 3.95
N THR A 344 18.01 5.02 4.29
CA THR A 344 17.50 4.69 5.63
C THR A 344 18.56 4.88 6.73
N VAL A 345 19.81 4.47 6.48
CA VAL A 345 20.93 4.61 7.43
C VAL A 345 21.51 6.01 7.45
N PHE A 346 21.41 6.75 6.35
CA PHE A 346 21.91 8.13 6.25
C PHE A 346 21.28 9.05 7.30
N ILE A 347 19.97 8.93 7.54
CA ILE A 347 19.25 9.76 8.52
C ILE A 347 19.81 9.62 9.95
N PRO A 348 19.88 8.43 10.57
CA PRO A 348 20.48 8.29 11.89
C PRO A 348 21.94 8.77 11.95
N VAL A 349 22.72 8.56 10.87
CA VAL A 349 24.13 9.00 10.80
C VAL A 349 24.26 10.53 10.84
N VAL A 350 23.46 11.25 10.05
CA VAL A 350 23.47 12.72 10.01
C VAL A 350 23.11 13.30 11.37
N PHE A 351 22.14 12.69 12.06
CA PHE A 351 21.68 13.17 13.36
C PHE A 351 22.45 12.58 14.57
N LEU A 352 23.57 11.88 14.38
CA LEU A 352 24.40 11.39 15.49
C LEU A 352 24.83 12.50 16.44
N GLY A 353 25.11 13.70 15.92
CA GLY A 353 25.46 14.87 16.72
C GLY A 353 24.28 15.54 17.43
N CYS A 354 23.04 15.22 17.05
CA CYS A 354 21.82 15.90 17.49
C CYS A 354 20.69 14.91 17.78
N LEU A 355 20.98 13.92 18.61
CA LEU A 355 20.08 12.81 18.97
C LEU A 355 18.71 13.25 19.50
N ARG A 356 18.66 14.36 20.23
CA ARG A 356 17.40 14.93 20.71
C ARG A 356 16.51 15.41 19.56
N ILE A 357 17.10 16.05 18.54
CA ILE A 357 16.36 16.54 17.38
C ILE A 357 15.83 15.35 16.58
N LEU A 358 16.67 14.35 16.32
CA LEU A 358 16.27 13.10 15.68
C LEU A 358 15.00 12.52 16.33
N ASN A 359 15.03 12.43 17.65
CA ASN A 359 13.95 11.83 18.41
C ASN A 359 12.63 12.61 18.31
N ILE A 360 12.70 13.93 18.45
CA ILE A 360 11.54 14.81 18.33
C ILE A 360 10.97 14.77 16.89
N LEU A 361 11.85 14.77 15.88
CA LEU A 361 11.45 14.63 14.48
C LEU A 361 10.77 13.28 14.23
N THR A 362 11.33 12.18 14.70
CA THR A 362 10.72 10.84 14.56
C THR A 362 9.36 10.81 15.23
N CYS A 363 9.23 11.29 16.47
CA CYS A 363 7.94 11.37 17.16
C CYS A 363 6.89 12.12 16.34
N GLY A 364 7.23 13.32 15.87
CA GLY A 364 6.32 14.18 15.13
C GLY A 364 5.91 13.59 13.78
N VAL A 365 6.87 13.16 12.96
CA VAL A 365 6.61 12.68 11.59
C VAL A 365 6.00 11.29 11.59
N VAL A 366 6.57 10.33 12.33
CA VAL A 366 6.09 8.94 12.36
C VAL A 366 4.79 8.83 13.15
N GLY A 367 4.66 9.56 14.27
CA GLY A 367 3.45 9.57 15.07
C GLY A 367 2.24 10.14 14.32
N SER A 368 2.43 11.24 13.58
CA SER A 368 1.38 11.82 12.73
C SER A 368 1.07 10.97 11.49
N TYR A 369 2.04 10.27 10.91
CA TYR A 369 1.81 9.36 9.78
C TYR A 369 0.86 8.21 10.14
N LEU A 370 0.81 7.76 11.41
CA LEU A 370 -0.18 6.77 11.82
C LEU A 370 -1.63 7.25 11.71
N VAL A 371 -1.86 8.56 11.86
CA VAL A 371 -3.19 9.15 11.64
C VAL A 371 -3.58 9.02 10.17
N VAL A 372 -2.63 9.22 9.25
CA VAL A 372 -2.83 9.00 7.81
C VAL A 372 -3.22 7.56 7.53
N LEU A 373 -2.49 6.58 8.10
CA LEU A 373 -2.80 5.15 7.95
C LEU A 373 -4.19 4.78 8.52
N ALA A 374 -4.61 5.43 9.60
CA ALA A 374 -5.95 5.21 10.13
C ALA A 374 -7.02 5.78 9.20
N VAL A 375 -6.86 7.00 8.69
CA VAL A 375 -7.82 7.59 7.74
C VAL A 375 -7.96 6.73 6.48
N ASP A 376 -6.85 6.21 5.95
CA ASP A 376 -6.84 5.32 4.80
C ASP A 376 -7.71 4.06 5.00
N SER A 377 -7.80 3.57 6.23
CA SER A 377 -8.66 2.41 6.53
C SER A 377 -10.15 2.71 6.44
N TYR A 378 -10.56 3.99 6.40
CA TYR A 378 -11.96 4.42 6.30
C TYR A 378 -12.29 5.13 4.98
N LYS A 379 -11.30 5.71 4.31
CA LYS A 379 -11.45 6.45 3.06
C LYS A 379 -10.30 6.12 2.14
N TYR A 380 -10.57 6.08 0.84
CA TYR A 380 -9.52 5.93 -0.16
C TYR A 380 -8.53 7.09 -0.06
N THR A 381 -7.26 6.77 0.19
CA THR A 381 -6.14 7.70 0.06
C THR A 381 -4.95 6.99 -0.58
N SER A 382 -4.11 7.72 -1.30
CA SER A 382 -2.90 7.18 -1.90
C SER A 382 -1.71 7.15 -0.93
N LEU A 383 -1.78 7.89 0.19
CA LEU A 383 -0.64 8.10 1.09
C LEU A 383 -0.21 6.85 1.87
N SER A 384 -1.10 5.90 2.14
CA SER A 384 -0.71 4.63 2.79
C SER A 384 0.23 3.79 1.91
N TYR A 385 0.18 4.01 0.59
CA TYR A 385 1.03 3.34 -0.39
C TYR A 385 2.50 3.75 -0.31
N ILE A 386 2.83 4.83 0.42
CA ILE A 386 4.22 5.18 0.76
C ILE A 386 4.90 3.97 1.42
N THR A 387 4.32 3.44 2.49
CA THR A 387 4.89 2.27 3.19
C THR A 387 4.42 0.95 2.60
N LEU A 388 3.20 0.89 2.03
CA LEU A 388 2.62 -0.35 1.53
C LEU A 388 3.33 -0.85 0.26
N ASN A 389 3.80 0.04 -0.64
CA ASN A 389 4.56 -0.39 -1.82
C ASN A 389 5.89 -1.04 -1.45
N VAL A 390 6.61 -0.49 -0.46
CA VAL A 390 7.85 -1.10 0.07
C VAL A 390 7.55 -2.46 0.68
N LEU A 391 6.46 -2.56 1.45
CA LEU A 391 6.02 -3.83 2.02
C LEU A 391 5.66 -4.85 0.93
N ARG A 392 4.90 -4.47 -0.10
CA ARG A 392 4.58 -5.35 -1.23
C ARG A 392 5.82 -5.85 -1.94
N ARG A 393 6.82 -5.00 -2.15
CA ARG A 393 8.10 -5.39 -2.73
C ARG A 393 8.88 -6.38 -1.86
N ALA A 394 8.86 -6.20 -0.54
CA ALA A 394 9.46 -7.17 0.40
C ALA A 394 8.73 -8.52 0.40
N LEU A 395 7.42 -8.50 0.15
CA LEU A 395 6.57 -9.70 0.18
C LEU A 395 6.57 -10.48 -1.14
N ASN A 396 6.64 -9.79 -2.28
CA ASN A 396 6.56 -10.38 -3.60
C ASN A 396 7.69 -9.88 -4.51
N THR A 397 8.53 -10.81 -4.97
CA THR A 397 9.67 -10.53 -5.86
C THR A 397 9.24 -10.05 -7.25
N ASP A 398 8.04 -10.40 -7.71
CA ASP A 398 7.53 -9.95 -9.01
C ASP A 398 7.08 -8.49 -9.00
N PHE A 399 6.87 -7.92 -7.81
CA PHE A 399 6.49 -6.52 -7.65
C PHE A 399 7.58 -5.55 -8.13
N ARG A 400 8.83 -6.00 -8.29
CA ARG A 400 9.93 -5.19 -8.86
C ARG A 400 9.65 -4.65 -10.28
N ARG A 401 8.73 -5.29 -11.01
CA ARG A 401 8.31 -4.88 -12.36
C ARG A 401 7.11 -3.94 -12.36
N ALA A 402 6.46 -3.78 -11.21
CA ALA A 402 5.24 -3.00 -11.09
C ALA A 402 5.54 -1.50 -11.00
N PHE A 403 4.84 -0.70 -11.81
CA PHE A 403 4.82 0.74 -11.64
C PHE A 403 3.98 1.13 -10.41
N THR A 404 4.49 2.01 -9.56
CA THR A 404 3.86 2.41 -8.29
C THR A 404 3.12 3.74 -8.37
N ASN A 405 2.64 4.11 -9.55
CA ASN A 405 1.83 5.32 -9.73
C ASN A 405 0.53 5.20 -8.95
N VAL A 406 0.15 6.30 -8.31
CA VAL A 406 -1.09 6.43 -7.54
C VAL A 406 -1.79 7.73 -7.93
N PRO A 407 -3.12 7.81 -7.81
CA PRO A 407 -3.83 9.07 -7.99
C PRO A 407 -3.42 10.06 -6.90
N PHE A 408 -3.31 11.34 -7.25
CA PHE A 408 -3.25 12.44 -6.29
C PHE A 408 -4.49 13.29 -6.48
N GLN A 409 -5.55 12.98 -5.72
CA GLN A 409 -6.82 13.69 -5.79
C GLN A 409 -7.02 14.61 -4.58
N THR A 410 -8.17 15.29 -4.52
CA THR A 410 -8.49 16.27 -3.47
C THR A 410 -8.32 15.70 -2.06
N ASN A 411 -8.74 14.45 -1.83
CA ASN A 411 -8.59 13.81 -0.52
C ASN A 411 -7.11 13.69 -0.12
N ASP A 412 -6.24 13.31 -1.05
CA ASP A 412 -4.79 13.21 -0.79
C ASP A 412 -4.17 14.56 -0.44
N PHE A 413 -4.55 15.64 -1.14
CA PHE A 413 -4.08 16.98 -0.80
C PHE A 413 -4.51 17.39 0.61
N ILE A 414 -5.77 17.09 0.99
CA ILE A 414 -6.28 17.38 2.33
C ILE A 414 -5.51 16.57 3.38
N ILE A 415 -5.32 15.26 3.19
CA ILE A 415 -4.63 14.42 4.16
C ILE A 415 -3.13 14.73 4.23
N LEU A 416 -2.49 15.07 3.11
CA LEU A 416 -1.11 15.54 3.09
C LEU A 416 -0.94 16.83 3.89
N ALA A 417 -1.87 17.78 3.74
CA ALA A 417 -1.89 19.01 4.53
C ALA A 417 -2.10 18.73 6.02
N VAL A 418 -3.04 17.85 6.37
CA VAL A 418 -3.28 17.43 7.76
C VAL A 418 -2.03 16.77 8.35
N TRP A 419 -1.36 15.89 7.60
CA TRP A 419 -0.13 15.24 8.04
C TRP A 419 0.97 16.25 8.31
N GLY A 420 1.20 17.20 7.38
CA GLY A 420 2.18 18.27 7.55
C GLY A 420 1.89 19.15 8.76
N MET A 421 0.63 19.55 8.96
CA MET A 421 0.21 20.37 10.10
C MET A 421 0.38 19.63 11.43
N LEU A 422 0.02 18.35 11.50
CA LEU A 422 0.22 17.52 12.69
C LEU A 422 1.71 17.34 13.00
N ALA A 423 2.54 17.06 11.99
CA ALA A 423 3.98 16.90 12.18
C ALA A 423 4.63 18.19 12.68
N VAL A 424 4.36 19.33 12.03
CA VAL A 424 4.94 20.64 12.42
C VAL A 424 4.46 21.07 13.80
N SER A 425 3.17 20.93 14.09
CA SER A 425 2.62 21.25 15.42
C SER A 425 3.21 20.36 16.52
N GLY A 426 3.34 19.06 16.28
CA GLY A 426 3.97 18.11 17.21
C GLY A 426 5.43 18.45 17.48
N ILE A 427 6.22 18.66 16.41
CA ILE A 427 7.64 19.02 16.51
C ILE A 427 7.82 20.34 17.28
N THR A 428 7.07 21.38 16.92
CA THR A 428 7.19 22.70 17.56
C THR A 428 6.78 22.67 19.04
N LEU A 429 5.70 21.96 19.38
CA LEU A 429 5.26 21.78 20.76
C LEU A 429 6.34 21.06 21.60
N GLN A 430 6.89 19.96 21.09
CA GLN A 430 7.91 19.19 21.80
C GLN A 430 9.20 19.99 22.00
N ILE A 431 9.67 20.72 20.97
CA ILE A 431 10.85 21.59 21.08
C ILE A 431 10.63 22.67 22.15
N ARG A 432 9.47 23.34 22.13
CA ARG A 432 9.15 24.42 23.09
C ARG A 432 9.06 23.90 24.52
N ARG A 433 8.37 22.78 24.74
CA ARG A 433 8.14 22.22 26.07
C ARG A 433 9.41 21.70 26.74
N GLU A 434 10.34 21.21 25.94
CA GLU A 434 11.56 20.57 26.44
C GLU A 434 12.75 21.56 26.49
N ARG A 435 12.52 22.83 26.18
CA ARG A 435 13.56 23.87 26.27
C ARG A 435 14.06 23.98 27.72
N GLY A 436 15.38 23.95 27.90
CA GLY A 436 16.01 24.05 29.23
C GLY A 436 15.99 22.76 30.07
N ARG A 437 15.51 21.63 29.52
CA ARG A 437 15.52 20.32 30.18
C ARG A 437 16.68 19.43 29.72
N PRO A 438 17.10 18.45 30.53
CA PRO A 438 18.13 17.48 30.12
C PRO A 438 17.72 16.75 28.84
N LEU A 439 18.70 16.42 27.99
CA LEU A 439 18.44 15.86 26.65
C LEU A 439 17.71 14.52 26.69
N PHE A 440 18.02 13.69 27.68
CA PHE A 440 17.40 12.38 27.88
C PHE A 440 17.30 12.07 29.37
N PRO A 441 16.35 11.21 29.79
CA PRO A 441 16.28 10.76 31.17
C PRO A 441 17.55 10.02 31.60
N PRO A 442 18.01 10.20 32.86
CA PRO A 442 19.18 9.51 33.38
C PRO A 442 19.00 8.00 33.46
N HIS A 443 20.13 7.26 33.51
CA HIS A 443 20.15 5.80 33.54
C HIS A 443 19.33 5.24 34.72
N PRO A 444 18.18 4.61 34.47
CA PRO A 444 17.23 4.29 35.54
C PRO A 444 17.73 3.18 36.46
N TYR A 445 18.42 2.16 35.95
CA TYR A 445 19.00 1.13 36.82
C TYR A 445 20.15 1.65 37.71
N LYS A 446 20.96 2.63 37.25
CA LYS A 446 21.95 3.28 38.11
C LYS A 446 21.28 4.09 39.22
N LEU A 447 20.25 4.87 38.89
CA LEU A 447 19.44 5.59 39.88
C LEU A 447 18.78 4.64 40.87
N TRP A 448 18.18 3.54 40.40
CA TRP A 448 17.56 2.53 41.25
C TRP A 448 18.58 1.88 42.19
N LYS A 449 19.80 1.58 41.69
CA LYS A 449 20.88 1.04 42.52
C LYS A 449 21.31 2.05 43.59
N GLN A 450 21.50 3.31 43.20
CA GLN A 450 21.84 4.41 44.12
C GLN A 450 20.75 4.64 45.17
N GLU A 451 19.47 4.63 44.78
CA GLU A 451 18.34 4.73 45.71
C GLU A 451 18.26 3.52 46.64
N ARG A 452 18.53 2.31 46.13
CA ARG A 452 18.55 1.10 46.96
C ARG A 452 19.69 1.16 47.98
N GLU A 453 20.88 1.55 47.56
CA GLU A 453 22.02 1.77 48.44
C GLU A 453 21.70 2.86 49.47
N ARG A 454 21.14 4.01 49.05
CA ARG A 454 20.71 5.09 49.93
C ARG A 454 19.71 4.62 50.98
N ARG A 455 18.73 3.82 50.59
CA ARG A 455 17.75 3.25 51.54
C ARG A 455 18.45 2.36 52.55
N VAL A 456 19.40 1.52 52.14
CA VAL A 456 20.14 0.64 53.07
C VAL A 456 21.05 1.42 54.01
N THR A 457 21.68 2.50 53.55
CA THR A 457 22.68 3.25 54.35
C THR A 457 22.07 4.38 55.19
N ASN A 458 20.91 4.91 54.81
CA ASN A 458 20.30 6.06 55.48
C ASN A 458 19.22 5.63 56.48
N ILE A 459 19.63 5.37 57.72
CA ILE A 459 18.76 4.96 58.83
C ILE A 459 17.68 6.02 59.13
N LEU A 460 17.93 7.29 58.79
CA LEU A 460 17.01 8.41 58.99
C LEU A 460 15.94 8.54 57.89
N ASP A 461 16.00 7.72 56.83
CA ASP A 461 14.97 7.70 55.81
C ASP A 461 13.73 6.96 56.35
N PRO A 462 12.53 7.58 56.39
CA PRO A 462 11.31 6.92 56.88
C PRO A 462 11.01 5.61 56.15
N SER A 463 11.50 5.47 54.92
CA SER A 463 11.35 4.25 54.12
C SER A 463 12.22 3.07 54.58
N TYR A 464 13.24 3.31 55.40
CA TYR A 464 14.11 2.29 56.00
C TYR A 464 13.37 1.43 57.03
N HIS A 465 12.44 2.05 57.76
CA HIS A 465 11.65 1.38 58.80
C HIS A 465 10.46 0.58 58.23
N ILE A 466 10.24 0.59 56.91
CA ILE A 466 9.10 -0.11 56.33
C ILE A 466 9.52 -1.57 56.02
N PRO A 467 8.94 -2.58 56.69
CA PRO A 467 9.37 -3.96 56.54
C PRO A 467 9.19 -4.45 55.09
N PRO A 468 10.00 -5.42 54.62
CA PRO A 468 9.90 -5.97 53.27
C PRO A 468 8.49 -6.48 52.95
N LEU A 469 8.11 -6.44 51.66
CA LEU A 469 6.77 -6.82 51.18
C LEU A 469 6.34 -8.22 51.66
N ARG A 470 7.30 -9.15 51.75
CA ARG A 470 7.06 -10.50 52.26
C ARG A 470 6.57 -10.50 53.71
N GLU A 471 7.18 -9.70 54.58
CA GLU A 471 6.79 -9.57 55.99
C GLU A 471 5.46 -8.82 56.16
N ARG A 472 5.19 -7.81 55.31
CA ARG A 472 3.87 -7.16 55.29
C ARG A 472 2.74 -8.08 54.84
N LEU A 473 3.01 -8.93 53.85
CA LEU A 473 2.05 -9.93 53.39
C LEU A 473 1.86 -11.02 54.45
N TYR A 474 2.94 -11.47 55.10
CA TYR A 474 2.88 -12.43 56.19
C TYR A 474 2.12 -11.85 57.40
N GLY A 475 2.41 -10.60 57.78
CA GLY A 475 1.74 -9.88 58.86
C GLY A 475 0.25 -9.67 58.61
N ARG A 476 -0.14 -9.35 57.37
CA ARG A 476 -1.56 -9.29 56.98
C ARG A 476 -2.23 -10.67 56.98
N LEU A 477 -1.52 -11.71 56.54
CA LEU A 477 -2.01 -13.09 56.57
C LEU A 477 -2.17 -13.60 58.01
N THR A 478 -1.27 -13.25 58.92
CA THR A 478 -1.39 -13.59 60.35
C THR A 478 -2.50 -12.80 61.02
N GLN A 479 -2.69 -11.52 60.70
CA GLN A 479 -3.83 -10.74 61.19
C GLN A 479 -5.17 -11.32 60.73
N ILE A 480 -5.26 -11.74 59.47
CA ILE A 480 -6.46 -12.42 58.95
C ILE A 480 -6.65 -13.77 59.66
N LYS A 481 -5.57 -14.52 59.90
CA LYS A 481 -5.62 -15.80 60.60
C LYS A 481 -6.07 -15.65 62.07
N GLU A 482 -5.61 -14.61 62.77
CA GLU A 482 -6.08 -14.27 64.12
C GLU A 482 -7.55 -13.83 64.13
N LEU A 483 -8.01 -13.10 63.11
CA LEU A 483 -9.42 -12.73 62.97
C LEU A 483 -10.36 -13.94 62.79
N PHE A 484 -9.84 -15.06 62.30
CA PHE A 484 -10.57 -16.34 62.15
C PHE A 484 -10.36 -17.29 63.34
N GLN A 485 -9.51 -16.95 64.30
CA GLN A 485 -9.29 -17.76 65.50
C GLN A 485 -10.24 -17.27 66.60
N LYS A 486 -11.45 -17.83 66.56
CA LYS A 486 -12.53 -17.64 67.54
C LYS A 486 -11.99 -17.73 68.98
N GLU A 487 -12.12 -16.65 69.74
CA GLU A 487 -11.87 -16.62 71.18
C GLU A 487 -12.67 -17.73 71.88
N GLN A 488 -11.99 -18.58 72.64
CA GLN A 488 -12.62 -19.36 73.70
C GLN A 488 -12.76 -18.46 74.94
N PRO A 489 -13.92 -18.46 75.63
CA PRO A 489 -14.11 -17.60 76.79
C PRO A 489 -13.30 -18.13 77.97
N ALA A 490 -12.30 -17.36 78.40
CA ALA A 490 -11.67 -17.57 79.69
C ALA A 490 -12.63 -17.07 80.80
N GLY A 491 -13.05 -18.01 81.65
CA GLY A 491 -13.81 -17.71 82.86
C GLY A 491 -13.02 -16.85 83.84
N GLU A 492 -13.79 -16.16 84.67
CA GLU A 492 -13.39 -15.31 85.80
C GLU A 492 -12.07 -15.69 86.48
N ARG A 493 -11.22 -14.68 86.71
CA ARG A 493 -10.69 -14.38 88.05
C ARG A 493 -10.15 -12.95 88.14
N THR A 494 -10.39 -12.40 89.31
CA THR A 494 -10.35 -11.02 89.81
C THR A 494 -8.97 -10.34 89.79
N PRO A 495 -8.92 -8.99 89.93
CA PRO A 495 -7.71 -8.20 89.83
C PRO A 495 -6.99 -8.13 91.17
N LEU A 496 -5.65 -8.04 91.16
CA LEU A 496 -4.89 -7.50 92.27
C LEU A 496 -3.65 -6.75 91.77
N LEU A 497 -3.53 -5.54 92.31
CA LEU A 497 -2.37 -4.66 92.28
C LEU A 497 -1.06 -5.39 92.66
N LEU A 498 0.00 -5.17 91.88
CA LEU A 498 1.16 -4.37 92.27
C LEU A 498 1.99 -3.99 91.04
#